data_AF-C1N859-F1
#
_entry.id   AF-C1N859-F1
#
_cell.length_a   1.000
_cell.length_b   1.000
_cell.length_c   1.000
_cell.angle_alpha   90.00
_cell.angle_beta   90.00
_cell.angle_gamma   90.00
#
_symmetry.space_group_name_H-M   'P 1'
#
loop_
_entity.id
_entity.type
_entity.pdbx_description
1 polymer ?
#
loop_
_entity_poly.entity_id
_entity_poly.type
_entity_poly.pdbx_seq_one_letter_code
_entity_poly.pdbx_strand_id
1 'polypeptide(L)'
;MQARLDGARWQVVPAYLGALSCTAVSFAGRHLRVSIHPLLARLTACVGAAGAASSAAAGLFAPVFTMPKPTGPYRVGKTTRLWIDRSRRSWLLKNKARSISHWSPYDRVGVVNADP
;
A
#
# COMPACT_ATOMS: atom_id res chain seq x y z
N MET A 1 10.51 -0.03 -10.24
CA MET A 1 9.26 -0.78 -10.52
C MET A 1 8.17 -0.52 -9.47
N GLN A 2 8.50 -0.44 -8.17
CA GLN A 2 7.53 -0.21 -7.07
C GLN A 2 6.72 1.09 -7.18
N ALA A 3 7.34 2.21 -7.55
CA ALA A 3 6.69 3.54 -7.61
C ALA A 3 5.52 3.67 -8.62
N ARG A 4 5.43 2.77 -9.61
CA ARG A 4 4.31 2.73 -10.56
C ARG A 4 3.13 1.88 -10.07
N LEU A 5 3.37 0.97 -9.11
CA LEU A 5 2.35 0.05 -8.60
C LEU A 5 1.54 0.67 -7.45
N ASP A 6 2.13 1.59 -6.68
CA ASP A 6 1.47 2.23 -5.54
C ASP A 6 0.54 3.41 -5.89
N GLY A 7 0.27 3.65 -7.18
CA GLY A 7 -0.61 4.74 -7.62
C GLY A 7 -0.15 6.09 -7.10
N ALA A 8 1.07 6.51 -7.44
CA ALA A 8 1.64 7.84 -7.19
C ALA A 8 1.18 8.49 -5.87
N ARG A 9 1.35 7.77 -4.75
CA ARG A 9 1.24 8.33 -3.40
C ARG A 9 2.35 9.35 -3.22
N TRP A 10 2.12 10.57 -3.71
CA TRP A 10 3.07 11.70 -3.66
C TRP A 10 3.54 11.99 -2.22
N GLN A 11 2.73 11.57 -1.25
CA GLN A 11 3.00 11.59 0.19
C GLN A 11 4.30 10.86 0.61
N VAL A 12 4.77 9.87 -0.17
CA VAL A 12 5.98 9.08 0.15
C VAL A 12 7.25 9.67 -0.49
N VAL A 13 7.09 10.61 -1.42
CA VAL A 13 8.22 11.25 -2.14
C VAL A 13 9.22 11.92 -1.18
N PRO A 14 8.80 12.65 -0.13
CA PRO A 14 9.74 13.26 0.82
C PRO A 14 10.58 12.22 1.57
N ALA A 15 9.99 11.08 1.93
CA ALA A 15 10.70 10.00 2.61
C ALA A 15 11.75 9.35 1.69
N TYR A 16 11.44 9.17 0.40
CA TYR A 16 12.39 8.64 -0.57
C TYR A 16 13.56 9.60 -0.84
N LEU A 17 13.29 10.90 -0.96
CA LEU A 17 14.35 11.91 -1.12
C LEU A 17 15.26 11.96 0.11
N GLY A 18 14.66 11.92 1.31
CA GLY A 18 15.40 11.85 2.58
C GLY A 18 16.28 10.61 2.65
N ALA A 19 15.74 9.43 2.36
CA ALA A 19 16.48 8.18 2.33
C ALA A 19 17.63 8.24 1.31
N LEU A 20 17.36 8.67 0.07
CA LEU A 20 18.37 8.78 -0.97
C LEU A 20 19.52 9.70 -0.56
N SER A 21 19.21 10.86 0.04
CA SER A 21 20.23 11.79 0.53
C SER A 21 21.09 11.17 1.64
N CYS A 22 20.48 10.42 2.56
CA CYS A 22 21.18 9.75 3.64
C CYS A 22 22.11 8.65 3.10
N THR A 23 21.64 7.84 2.15
CA THR A 23 22.44 6.78 1.52
C THR A 23 23.58 7.36 0.70
N ALA A 24 23.34 8.45 -0.05
CA ALA A 24 24.37 9.12 -0.85
C ALA A 24 25.49 9.70 0.02
N VAL A 25 25.15 10.37 1.14
CA VAL A 25 26.14 10.90 2.09
C VAL A 25 26.93 9.77 2.75
N SER A 26 26.25 8.69 3.15
CA SER A 26 26.91 7.52 3.76
C SER A 26 27.85 6.82 2.78
N PHE A 27 27.44 6.70 1.51
CA PHE A 27 28.26 6.11 0.45
C PHE A 27 29.47 6.98 0.12
N ALA A 28 29.30 8.29 -0.01
CA ALA A 28 30.40 9.22 -0.27
C ALA A 28 31.44 9.23 0.86
N GLY A 29 30.99 9.21 2.13
CA GLY A 29 31.89 9.13 3.28
C GLY A 29 32.67 7.81 3.36
N ARG A 30 32.06 6.68 2.98
CA ARG A 30 32.70 5.35 3.04
C ARG A 30 33.58 5.04 1.83
N HIS A 31 33.14 5.37 0.62
CA HIS A 31 33.79 4.92 -0.62
C HIS A 31 34.65 6.00 -1.28
N LEU A 32 34.28 7.28 -1.19
CA LEU A 32 35.07 8.37 -1.79
C LEU A 32 36.06 9.02 -0.80
N ARG A 33 36.14 8.54 0.45
CA ARG A 33 36.99 9.10 1.53
C ARG A 33 36.85 10.62 1.71
N VAL A 34 35.67 11.16 1.43
CA VAL A 34 35.40 12.58 1.64
C VAL A 34 35.16 12.80 3.14
N SER A 35 35.91 13.71 3.75
CA SER A 35 35.70 14.10 5.14
C SER A 35 34.41 14.93 5.24
N ILE A 36 33.31 14.28 5.59
CA ILE A 36 32.01 14.94 5.75
C ILE A 36 31.95 15.54 7.14
N HIS A 37 31.74 16.86 7.21
CA HIS A 37 31.61 17.55 8.48
C HIS A 37 30.44 16.95 9.30
N PRO A 38 30.61 16.68 10.61
CA PRO A 38 29.60 16.01 11.43
C PRO A 38 28.26 16.78 11.49
N LEU A 39 28.31 18.09 11.28
CA LEU A 39 27.12 18.94 11.19
C LEU A 39 26.26 18.63 9.96
N LEU A 40 26.89 18.35 8.81
CA LEU A 40 26.20 17.97 7.57
C LEU A 40 25.51 16.62 7.73
N ALA A 41 26.17 15.66 8.36
CA ALA A 41 25.60 14.33 8.62
C ALA A 41 24.38 14.39 9.58
N ARG A 42 24.44 15.26 10.59
CA ARG A 42 23.28 15.50 11.47
C ARG A 42 22.12 16.17 10.74
N LEU A 43 22.41 17.16 9.89
CA LEU A 43 21.37 17.84 9.10
C LEU A 43 20.66 16.88 8.14
N THR A 44 21.40 16.02 7.42
CA THR A 44 20.77 15.05 6.51
C THR A 44 19.94 14.01 7.25
N ALA A 45 20.40 13.57 8.43
CA ALA A 45 19.61 12.69 9.29
C ALA A 45 18.31 13.35 9.77
N CYS A 46 18.36 14.62 10.20
CA CYS A 46 17.18 15.38 10.62
C CYS A 46 16.18 15.58 9.47
N VAL A 47 16.66 15.92 8.27
CA VAL A 47 15.81 16.08 7.08
C VAL A 47 15.18 14.74 6.68
N GLY A 48 15.94 13.65 6.72
CA GLY A 48 15.41 12.31 6.48
C GLY A 48 14.32 11.92 7.46
N ALA A 49 14.54 12.17 8.76
CA ALA A 49 13.55 11.90 9.81
C ALA A 49 12.29 12.76 9.64
N ALA A 50 12.44 14.06 9.34
CA ALA A 50 11.31 14.95 9.09
C ALA A 50 10.50 14.53 7.85
N GLY A 51 11.18 14.09 6.78
CA GLY A 51 10.54 13.56 5.57
C GLY A 51 9.74 12.29 5.85
N ALA A 52 10.29 11.36 6.66
CA ALA A 52 9.59 10.15 7.08
C ALA A 52 8.37 10.47 7.97
N ALA A 53 8.52 11.38 8.93
CA ALA A 53 7.42 11.82 9.80
C ALA A 53 6.28 12.48 9.00
N SER A 54 6.63 13.34 8.04
CA SER A 54 5.66 13.99 7.15
C SER A 54 4.89 12.97 6.30
N SER A 55 5.59 11.95 5.79
CA SER A 55 4.95 10.86 5.03
C SER A 55 4.03 10.01 5.90
N ALA A 56 4.39 9.74 7.16
CA ALA A 56 3.54 9.01 8.09
C ALA A 56 2.30 9.83 8.47
N ALA A 57 2.46 11.12 8.75
CA ALA A 57 1.36 12.03 9.04
C ALA A 57 0.39 12.15 7.87
N ALA A 58 0.88 12.16 6.63
CA ALA A 58 0.05 12.16 5.43
C ALA A 58 -0.87 10.93 5.32
N GLY A 59 -0.47 9.80 5.90
CA GLY A 59 -1.32 8.60 6.03
C GLY A 59 -2.50 8.77 6.99
N LEU A 60 -2.39 9.65 7.99
CA LEU A 60 -3.50 9.98 8.89
C LEU A 60 -4.58 10.80 8.19
N PHE A 61 -4.20 11.58 7.17
CA PHE A 61 -5.12 12.37 6.36
C PHE A 61 -5.76 11.59 5.20
N ALA A 62 -5.50 10.30 5.08
CA ALA A 62 -6.30 9.41 4.24
C ALA A 62 -7.43 8.83 5.12
N PRO A 63 -8.59 9.50 5.23
CA PRO A 63 -9.67 8.99 6.06
C PRO A 63 -10.07 7.62 5.54
N VAL A 64 -10.06 6.63 6.44
CA VAL A 64 -10.79 5.39 6.20
C VAL A 64 -12.25 5.80 6.20
N PHE A 65 -12.84 5.94 5.00
CA PHE A 65 -14.26 6.21 4.87
C PHE A 65 -15.02 5.12 5.63
N THR A 66 -15.60 5.49 6.76
CA THR A 66 -16.47 4.60 7.52
C THR A 66 -17.83 4.63 6.83
N MET A 67 -18.19 3.52 6.20
CA MET A 67 -19.48 3.41 5.56
C MET A 67 -20.58 3.43 6.64
N PRO A 68 -21.66 4.22 6.48
CA PRO A 68 -22.74 4.23 7.45
C PRO A 68 -23.29 2.82 7.63
N LYS A 69 -23.57 2.44 8.88
CA LYS A 69 -24.14 1.12 9.20
C LYS A 69 -25.47 0.98 8.43
N PRO A 70 -25.68 -0.13 7.70
CA PRO A 70 -26.94 -0.34 6.99
C PRO A 70 -28.11 -0.33 7.99
N THR A 71 -29.14 0.47 7.71
CA THR A 71 -30.30 0.69 8.58
C THR A 71 -31.43 -0.32 8.36
N GLY A 72 -31.25 -1.27 7.44
CA GLY A 72 -32.25 -2.27 7.12
C GLY A 72 -32.46 -3.31 8.24
N PRO A 73 -33.62 -3.99 8.25
CA PRO A 73 -33.97 -4.98 9.28
C PRO A 73 -33.12 -6.25 9.23
N TYR A 74 -32.39 -6.49 8.14
CA TYR A 74 -31.56 -7.67 7.94
C TYR A 74 -30.07 -7.33 8.01
N ARG A 75 -29.29 -8.21 8.66
CA ARG A 75 -27.83 -8.14 8.64
C ARG A 75 -27.35 -8.47 7.23
N VAL A 76 -26.50 -7.64 6.64
CA VAL A 76 -25.93 -7.87 5.31
C VAL A 76 -24.50 -8.40 5.47
N GLY A 77 -24.20 -9.54 4.84
CA GLY A 77 -22.85 -10.07 4.73
C GLY A 77 -22.23 -9.76 3.37
N LYS A 78 -20.90 -9.67 3.30
CA LYS A 78 -20.16 -9.56 2.03
C LYS A 78 -19.46 -10.88 1.73
N THR A 79 -19.77 -11.48 0.58
CA THR A 79 -19.03 -12.62 0.06
C THR A 79 -18.31 -12.20 -1.21
N THR A 80 -16.98 -12.33 -1.22
CA THR A 80 -16.15 -12.09 -2.40
C THR A 80 -15.74 -13.43 -2.99
N ARG A 81 -16.10 -13.69 -4.24
CA ARG A 81 -15.67 -14.90 -4.96
C ARG A 81 -14.74 -14.52 -6.10
N LEU A 82 -13.64 -15.25 -6.20
CA LEU A 82 -12.70 -15.13 -7.32
C LEU A 82 -12.96 -16.27 -8.29
N TRP A 83 -13.40 -15.93 -9.50
CA TRP A 83 -13.64 -16.89 -10.56
C TRP A 83 -12.46 -16.85 -11.52
N ILE A 84 -11.84 -18.01 -11.77
CA ILE A 84 -10.70 -18.13 -12.68
C ILE A 84 -11.17 -18.91 -13.90
N ASP A 85 -11.27 -18.23 -15.04
CA ASP A 85 -11.51 -18.88 -16.32
C ASP A 85 -10.17 -19.41 -16.86
N ARG A 86 -9.95 -20.73 -16.73
CA ARG A 86 -8.74 -21.39 -17.24
C ARG A 86 -8.78 -21.63 -18.75
N SER A 87 -9.95 -21.52 -19.38
CA SER A 87 -10.14 -21.83 -20.80
C SER A 87 -9.76 -20.66 -21.73
N ARG A 88 -9.80 -19.41 -21.22
CA ARG A 88 -9.50 -18.21 -22.00
C ARG A 88 -8.17 -17.59 -21.59
N ARG A 89 -7.23 -17.52 -22.53
CA ARG A 89 -5.99 -16.74 -22.38
C ARG A 89 -6.32 -15.24 -22.37
N SER A 90 -5.92 -14.53 -21.33
CA SER A 90 -5.91 -13.07 -21.30
C SER A 90 -4.57 -12.57 -21.81
N TRP A 91 -4.56 -11.47 -22.58
CA TRP A 91 -3.30 -10.89 -23.05
C TRP A 91 -2.48 -10.27 -21.90
N LEU A 92 -3.13 -9.90 -20.79
CA LEU A 92 -2.52 -9.24 -19.63
C LEU A 92 -2.14 -10.20 -18.51
N LEU A 93 -2.85 -11.32 -18.37
CA LEU A 93 -2.71 -12.23 -17.24
C LEU A 93 -2.69 -13.67 -17.74
N LYS A 94 -1.76 -14.47 -17.23
CA LYS A 94 -1.61 -15.89 -17.58
C LYS A 94 -2.93 -16.67 -17.45
N ASN A 95 -3.73 -16.33 -16.44
CA ASN A 95 -5.12 -16.77 -16.26
C ASN A 95 -6.05 -15.55 -16.11
N LYS A 96 -7.22 -15.58 -16.77
CA LYS A 96 -8.20 -14.50 -16.64
C LYS A 96 -8.99 -14.69 -15.34
N ALA A 97 -8.65 -13.93 -14.30
CA ALA A 97 -9.37 -13.92 -13.04
C ALA A 97 -10.39 -12.77 -12.99
N ARG A 98 -11.62 -13.06 -12.54
CA ARG A 98 -12.69 -12.08 -12.32
C ARG A 98 -13.10 -12.13 -10.85
N SER A 99 -12.95 -11.01 -10.16
CA SER A 99 -13.47 -10.84 -8.80
C SER A 99 -14.90 -10.33 -8.87
N ILE A 100 -15.83 -10.99 -8.20
CA ILE A 100 -17.23 -10.56 -8.07
C ILE A 100 -17.56 -10.48 -6.58
N SER A 101 -18.00 -9.30 -6.14
CA SER A 101 -18.53 -9.08 -4.80
C SER A 101 -20.05 -9.07 -4.83
N HIS A 102 -20.68 -9.93 -4.05
CA HIS A 102 -22.14 -10.01 -3.90
C HIS A 102 -22.52 -9.66 -2.45
N TRP A 103 -23.59 -8.87 -2.30
CA TRP A 103 -24.19 -8.52 -1.01
C TRP A 103 -25.49 -9.28 -0.85
N SER A 104 -25.58 -10.14 0.16
CA SER A 104 -26.77 -10.97 0.43
C SER A 104 -27.25 -10.76 1.86
N PRO A 105 -28.56 -10.85 2.13
CA PRO A 105 -29.06 -11.02 3.49
C PRO A 105 -28.33 -12.20 4.14
N TYR A 106 -27.88 -11.99 5.37
CA TYR A 106 -27.14 -13.00 6.13
C TYR A 106 -28.13 -13.96 6.79
N ASP A 107 -28.41 -15.09 6.15
CA ASP A 107 -29.06 -16.23 6.81
C ASP A 107 -27.99 -17.16 7.40
N ARG A 108 -28.13 -17.53 8.67
CA ARG A 108 -27.20 -18.44 9.38
C ARG A 108 -27.21 -19.88 8.83
N VAL A 109 -28.03 -20.18 7.83
CA VAL A 109 -28.30 -21.54 7.36
C VAL A 109 -27.56 -21.77 6.04
N GLY A 110 -26.49 -22.56 6.08
CA GLY A 110 -25.88 -23.12 4.88
C GLY A 110 -24.48 -22.61 4.52
N VAL A 111 -23.51 -22.75 5.42
CA VAL A 111 -22.11 -22.91 4.98
C VAL A 111 -21.97 -24.38 4.57
N VAL A 112 -22.41 -24.69 3.34
CA VAL A 112 -22.02 -25.95 2.71
C VAL A 112 -20.64 -25.71 2.11
N ASN A 113 -19.61 -26.32 2.72
CA ASN A 113 -18.28 -26.38 2.12
C ASN A 113 -18.43 -27.00 0.73
N ALA A 114 -18.15 -26.22 -0.31
CA ALA A 114 -17.74 -26.81 -1.57
C ALA A 114 -16.27 -27.21 -1.37
N ASP A 115 -16.05 -28.47 -1.01
CA ASP A 115 -14.77 -29.16 -1.02
C ASP A 115 -14.15 -29.14 -2.45
N PRO A 116 -12.82 -29.41 -2.58
CA PRO A 116 -11.86 -28.60 -3.34
C PRO A 116 -11.86 -28.73 -4.88
#